data_AF-A0A2J6QP14-F1
#
_entry.id   AF-A0A2J6QP14-F1
#
_cell.length_a   1.000
_cell.length_b   1.000
_cell.length_c   1.000
_cell.angle_alpha   90.00
_cell.angle_beta   90.00
_cell.angle_gamma   90.00
#
_symmetry.space_group_name_H-M   'P 1'
#
loop_
_entity.id
_entity.type
_entity.pdbx_description
1 polymer ?
#
loop_
_entity_poly.entity_id
_entity_poly.type
_entity_poly.pdbx_seq_one_letter_code
_entity_poly.pdbx_strand_id
1 'polypeptide(L)' 'MEDSNSAHGHKSVHNYYTKYRVKHGISLLPHPSTSPDINPIEKCWRRLKQKLHRRLH' A
#
# COMPACT_ATOMS: atom_id res chain seq x y z
N MET A 1 -1.34 2.99 5.88
CA MET A 1 -1.08 1.55 5.72
C MET A 1 -0.41 1.41 4.38
N GLU A 2 0.74 0.75 4.34
CA GLU A 2 1.51 0.51 3.13
C GLU A 2 2.16 -0.87 3.30
N ASP A 3 2.41 -1.57 2.21
CA ASP A 3 3.02 -2.90 2.29
C ASP A 3 4.48 -2.81 2.77
N SER A 4 5.03 -3.96 3.19
CA SER A 4 6.39 -4.03 3.74
C SER A 4 7.48 -4.09 2.66
N ASN A 5 7.22 -3.62 1.44
CA ASN A 5 8.25 -3.55 0.40
C ASN A 5 9.42 -2.65 0.83
N SER A 6 10.65 -3.08 0.51
CA SER A 6 11.87 -2.38 0.90
C SER A 6 11.98 -0.98 0.30
N ALA A 7 11.32 -0.71 -0.83
CA ALA A 7 11.25 0.61 -1.44
C ALA A 7 10.53 1.66 -0.57
N HIS A 8 9.59 1.23 0.29
CA HIS A 8 8.80 2.11 1.16
C HIS A 8 9.56 2.62 2.40
N GLY A 9 10.87 2.33 2.49
CA GLY A 9 11.75 2.91 3.50
C GLY A 9 11.73 2.22 4.86
N HIS A 10 11.11 1.04 4.97
CA HIS A 10 11.03 0.27 6.22
C HIS A 10 12.39 -0.19 6.78
N LYS A 11 13.49 -0.06 6.03
CA LYS A 11 14.84 -0.48 6.44
C LYS A 11 15.80 0.65 6.82
N SER A 12 15.41 1.93 6.64
CA SER A 12 16.28 3.06 6.99
C SER A 12 15.50 4.33 7.33
N VAL A 13 15.77 4.88 8.51
CA VAL A 13 15.24 6.18 8.96
C VAL A 13 15.74 7.36 8.12
N HIS A 14 16.80 7.18 7.33
CA HIS A 14 17.35 8.20 6.44
C HIS A 14 16.70 8.22 5.05
N ASN A 15 15.74 7.32 4.79
CA ASN A 15 15.06 7.26 3.50
C ASN A 15 14.23 8.55 3.24
N TYR A 16 14.28 9.04 2.00
CA TYR A 16 13.51 10.17 1.50
C TYR A 16 12.01 10.09 1.85
N TYR A 17 11.39 8.91 1.72
CA TYR A 17 9.97 8.71 2.00
C TYR A 17 9.65 8.86 3.49
N THR A 18 10.53 8.38 4.37
CA THR A 18 10.39 8.57 5.82
C THR A 18 10.46 10.05 6.17
N LYS A 19 11.43 10.79 5.61
CA LYS A 19 11.55 12.25 5.80
C LYS A 19 10.33 13.00 5.27
N TYR A 20 9.81 12.62 4.11
CA TYR A 20 8.62 13.22 3.51
C TYR A 20 7.41 13.05 4.44
N ARG A 21 7.17 11.84 4.95
CA ARG A 21 6.05 11.55 5.87
C ARG A 21 6.15 12.38 7.14
N VAL A 22 7.34 12.46 7.76
CA VAL A 22 7.58 13.28 8.95
C VAL A 22 7.32 14.76 8.65
N LYS A 23 7.86 15.29 7.55
CA LYS A 23 7.67 16.69 7.13
C LYS A 23 6.20 17.05 6.94
N HIS A 24 5.40 16.13 6.43
CA HIS A 24 3.98 16.35 6.11
C HIS A 24 3.02 15.82 7.19
N GLY A 25 3.51 15.33 8.34
CA GLY A 25 2.66 14.83 9.42
C GLY A 25 1.86 13.58 9.05
N ILE A 26 2.37 12.75 8.12
CA ILE A 26 1.67 11.56 7.65
C ILE A 26 1.95 10.38 8.59
N SER A 27 0.94 9.97 9.36
CA SER A 27 1.01 8.78 10.21
C SER A 27 0.66 7.51 9.44
N LEU A 28 1.53 6.50 9.52
CA LEU A 28 1.32 5.22 8.86
C LEU A 28 0.61 4.24 9.81
N LEU A 29 -0.55 3.71 9.39
CA LEU A 29 -1.18 2.58 10.08
C LEU A 29 -0.30 1.33 10.01
N PRO A 30 -0.15 0.57 11.11
CA PRO A 30 0.63 -0.66 11.12
C PRO A 30 0.02 -1.68 10.15
N HIS A 31 0.87 -2.36 9.39
CA HIS A 31 0.47 -3.40 8.45
C HIS A 31 1.42 -4.60 8.59
N PRO A 32 0.92 -5.80 8.93
CA PRO A 32 1.74 -7.00 8.90
C PRO A 32 2.17 -7.34 7.47
N SER A 33 3.41 -7.85 7.35
CA SER A 33 3.92 -8.45 6.11
C SER A 33 2.98 -9.52 5.57
N THR A 34 3.02 -9.74 4.25
CA THR A 34 2.30 -10.85 3.58
C THR A 34 0.80 -10.95 3.88
N SER A 35 0.13 -9.83 4.19
CA SER A 35 -1.28 -9.82 4.60
C SER A 35 -2.17 -9.01 3.64
N PRO A 36 -2.25 -9.34 2.34
CA PRO A 36 -3.03 -8.56 1.38
C PRO A 36 -4.54 -8.52 1.69
N ASP A 37 -5.07 -9.52 2.39
CA ASP A 37 -6.48 -9.68 2.74
C ASP A 37 -7.04 -8.55 3.63
N ILE A 38 -6.19 -7.98 4.48
CA ILE A 38 -6.54 -6.85 5.35
C ILE A 38 -6.35 -5.48 4.66
N ASN A 39 -5.72 -5.43 3.49
CA ASN A 39 -5.56 -4.18 2.74
C ASN A 39 -6.82 -3.91 1.90
N PRO A 40 -7.60 -2.85 2.20
CA PRO A 40 -8.87 -2.59 1.49
C PRO A 40 -8.69 -2.34 -0.01
N ILE A 41 -7.50 -1.92 -0.47
CA ILE A 41 -7.21 -1.71 -1.90
C ILE A 41 -7.40 -2.99 -2.72
N GLU A 42 -7.13 -4.17 -2.14
CA GLU A 42 -7.26 -5.45 -2.83
C GLU A 42 -8.71 -5.73 -3.22
N LYS A 43 -9.66 -5.33 -2.37
CA LYS A 43 -11.10 -5.43 -2.67
C LYS A 43 -11.49 -4.50 -3.82
N CYS A 44 -10.91 -3.30 -3.88
CA CYS A 44 -11.11 -2.36 -4.99
C CYS A 44 -10.58 -2.93 -6.31
N TRP A 45 -9.34 -3.44 -6.31
CA TRP A 45 -8.73 -4.06 -7.50
C TRP A 45 -9.51 -5.27 -7.98
N ARG A 46 -10.00 -6.13 -7.09
CA ARG A 46 -10.86 -7.26 -7.45
C ARG A 46 -12.11 -6.80 -8.21
N ARG A 47 -12.80 -5.75 -7.73
CA ARG A 47 -13.99 -5.21 -8.40
C ARG A 47 -13.66 -4.62 -9.77
N LEU A 48 -12.53 -3.90 -9.88
CA LEU A 48 -12.06 -3.34 -11.16
C LEU A 48 -11.77 -4.44 -12.18
N LYS A 49 -11.01 -5.47 -11.79
CA LYS A 49 -10.71 -6.62 -12.66
C LYS A 49 -11.97 -7.36 -13.11
N GLN A 50 -12.94 -7.57 -12.22
CA GLN A 50 -14.23 -8.19 -12.56
C GLN A 50 -15.00 -7.37 -13.60
N LYS A 51 -15.05 -6.03 -13.45
CA LYS A 51 -15.70 -5.16 -14.44
C LYS A 51 -14.97 -5.18 -15.78
N LEU A 52 -13.64 -5.16 -15.78
CA LEU A 52 -12.84 -5.21 -17.01
C LEU A 52 -13.06 -6.52 -17.75
N HIS A 53 -13.05 -7.65 -17.05
CA HIS A 53 -13.27 -8.96 -17.64
C HIS A 53 -14.65 -9.06 -18.31
N ARG A 54 -15.70 -8.50 -17.67
CA ARG A 54 -17.06 -8.46 -18.25
C ARG A 54 -17.21 -7.54 -19.46
N ARG A 55 -16.29 -6.60 -19.69
CA ARG A 55 -16.31 -5.68 -20.84
C ARG A 55 -15.63 -6.25 -22.09
N LEU A 56 -14.82 -7.30 -21.93
CA LEU A 56 -14.07 -7.93 -23.02
C LEU A 56 -14.86 -9.08 -23.67
N HIS A 57 -16.16 -9.18 -23.38
CA HIS A 57 -17.16 -10.04 -24.01
C HIS A 57 -18.27 -9.15 -24.57
#